data_AF-A0A952EWC5-F1
#
_entry.id   AF-A0A952EWC5-F1
#
_cell.length_a   1.000
_cell.length_b   1.000
_cell.length_c   1.000
_cell.angle_alpha   90.00
_cell.angle_beta   90.00
_cell.angle_gamma   90.00
#
_symmetry.space_group_name_H-M   'P 1'
#
loop_
_entity.id
_entity.type
_entity.pdbx_description
1 polymer ?
#
loop_
_entity_poly.entity_id
_entity_poly.type
_entity_poly.pdbx_seq_one_letter_code
_entity_poly.pdbx_strand_id
1 'polypeptide(L)'
;GAHPYNTTPQHTAQAREIIGPNALLAPEHKVLPIADAEEALAVGRKVLNTYNYLNLTNYVNNFKRLGFTDADLTPPGSDKFIDALVAYGTSDDIANRLREHLRTGANHVVIQVLGGPDKLLPTLAELAGPLGLSR
;
A
#
# COMPACT_ATOMS: atom_id res chain seq x y z
N GLY A 1 6.07 4.73 -18.68
CA GLY A 1 6.00 4.76 -17.21
C GLY A 1 4.94 3.80 -16.73
N ALA A 2 4.84 3.57 -15.43
CA ALA A 2 3.85 2.70 -14.82
C ALA A 2 3.25 3.34 -13.55
N HIS A 3 1.96 3.11 -13.34
CA HIS A 3 1.23 3.45 -12.11
C HIS A 3 0.57 2.17 -11.55
N PRO A 4 1.35 1.29 -10.88
CA PRO A 4 0.80 0.10 -10.26
C PRO A 4 -0.19 0.45 -9.16
N TYR A 5 -1.36 -0.18 -9.17
CA TYR A 5 -2.41 -0.02 -8.18
C TYR A 5 -2.54 -1.28 -7.33
N ASN A 6 -2.82 -1.11 -6.03
CA ASN A 6 -3.03 -2.22 -5.10
C ASN A 6 -1.87 -3.23 -5.08
N THR A 7 -0.67 -2.70 -4.80
CA THR A 7 0.58 -3.46 -4.84
C THR A 7 1.50 -3.17 -3.67
N THR A 8 2.61 -3.88 -3.56
CA THR A 8 3.56 -3.81 -2.44
C THR A 8 4.88 -3.11 -2.83
N PRO A 9 5.72 -2.70 -1.85
CA PRO A 9 7.09 -2.26 -2.14
C PRO A 9 7.93 -3.31 -2.88
N GLN A 10 7.75 -4.60 -2.56
CA GLN A 10 8.43 -5.69 -3.30
C GLN A 10 8.05 -5.70 -4.79
N HIS A 11 6.78 -5.51 -5.12
CA HIS A 11 6.37 -5.37 -6.52
C HIS A 11 6.97 -4.12 -7.17
N THR A 12 7.20 -3.04 -6.41
CA THR A 12 7.83 -1.84 -6.94
C THR A 12 9.27 -2.11 -7.39
N ALA A 13 10.03 -2.88 -6.61
CA ALA A 13 11.35 -3.35 -7.01
C ALA A 13 11.29 -4.16 -8.32
N GLN A 14 10.41 -5.16 -8.40
CA GLN A 14 10.24 -5.98 -9.60
C GLN A 14 9.81 -5.14 -10.82
N ALA A 15 8.88 -4.20 -10.63
CA ALA A 15 8.44 -3.31 -11.69
C ALA A 15 9.60 -2.45 -12.20
N ARG A 16 10.46 -1.95 -11.32
CA ARG A 16 11.65 -1.18 -11.69
C ARG A 16 12.62 -2.00 -12.55
N GLU A 17 12.86 -3.26 -12.19
CA GLU A 17 13.71 -4.16 -13.00
C GLU A 17 13.15 -4.35 -14.42
N ILE A 18 11.83 -4.47 -14.55
CA ILE A 18 11.16 -4.70 -15.85
C ILE A 18 11.18 -3.45 -16.74
N ILE A 19 10.82 -2.28 -16.19
CA ILE A 19 10.63 -1.07 -16.99
C ILE A 19 11.92 -0.27 -17.19
N GLY A 20 13.01 -0.69 -16.55
CA GLY A 20 14.31 -0.01 -16.59
C GLY A 20 14.36 1.26 -15.74
N PRO A 21 15.55 1.88 -15.55
CA PRO A 21 15.76 2.96 -14.58
C PRO A 21 15.12 4.30 -14.97
N ASN A 22 14.88 4.53 -16.27
CA ASN A 22 14.49 5.84 -16.77
C ASN A 22 12.98 6.05 -16.82
N ALA A 23 12.18 4.99 -16.78
CA ALA A 23 10.73 5.11 -16.85
C ALA A 23 10.16 5.64 -15.52
N LEU A 24 9.19 6.56 -15.59
CA LEU A 24 8.42 6.99 -14.42
C LEU A 24 7.71 5.79 -13.79
N LEU A 25 7.90 5.58 -12.48
CA LEU A 25 7.23 4.58 -11.67
C LEU A 25 6.57 5.27 -10.47
N ALA A 26 5.24 5.24 -10.42
CA ALA A 26 4.47 5.93 -9.39
C ALA A 26 3.42 4.99 -8.78
N PRO A 27 3.78 3.98 -7.96
CA PRO A 27 2.80 3.11 -7.32
C PRO A 27 1.85 3.89 -6.39
N GLU A 28 0.62 3.41 -6.31
CA GLU A 28 -0.32 3.79 -5.24
C GLU A 28 -0.11 2.91 -4.00
N HIS A 29 -0.24 3.50 -2.81
CA HIS A 29 -0.26 2.76 -1.55
C HIS A 29 -1.33 3.31 -0.60
N LYS A 30 -2.02 2.38 0.07
CA LYS A 30 -3.14 2.70 0.97
C LYS A 30 -2.60 3.14 2.31
N VAL A 31 -3.22 4.16 2.87
CA VAL A 31 -2.88 4.70 4.17
C VAL A 31 -4.11 4.71 5.07
N LEU A 32 -3.92 4.22 6.29
CA LEU A 32 -4.94 4.18 7.31
C LEU A 32 -4.33 4.72 8.63
N PRO A 33 -4.65 5.95 9.05
CA PRO A 33 -4.07 6.59 10.25
C PRO A 33 -4.71 6.03 11.54
N ILE A 34 -4.57 4.72 11.74
CA ILE A 34 -5.01 3.99 12.93
C ILE A 34 -3.76 3.39 13.57
N ALA A 35 -3.48 3.81 14.80
CA ALA A 35 -2.29 3.38 15.53
C ALA A 35 -2.42 1.96 16.11
N ASP A 36 -3.64 1.56 16.47
CA ASP A 36 -3.91 0.20 16.95
C ASP A 36 -3.86 -0.80 15.79
N ALA A 37 -2.97 -1.78 15.87
CA ALA A 37 -2.73 -2.72 14.78
C ALA A 37 -3.94 -3.63 14.54
N GLU A 38 -4.64 -4.08 15.59
CA GLU A 38 -5.80 -4.96 15.46
C GLU A 38 -6.96 -4.24 14.75
N GLU A 39 -7.25 -2.99 15.17
CA GLU A 39 -8.22 -2.13 14.53
C GLU A 39 -7.84 -1.84 13.07
N ALA A 40 -6.57 -1.50 12.81
CA ALA A 40 -6.09 -1.21 11.47
C ALA A 40 -6.22 -2.41 10.53
N LEU A 41 -5.85 -3.61 11.00
CA LEU A 41 -6.00 -4.85 10.25
C LEU A 41 -7.47 -5.15 9.96
N ALA A 42 -8.36 -4.99 10.95
CA ALA A 42 -9.79 -5.19 10.77
C ALA A 42 -10.40 -4.23 9.73
N VAL A 43 -10.04 -2.94 9.80
CA VAL A 43 -10.51 -1.92 8.83
C VAL A 43 -9.91 -2.13 7.46
N GLY A 44 -8.60 -2.36 7.35
CA GLY A 44 -7.90 -2.62 6.09
C GLY A 44 -8.48 -3.83 5.36
N ARG A 45 -8.76 -4.90 6.12
CA ARG A 45 -9.45 -6.10 5.65
C ARG A 45 -10.83 -5.78 5.09
N LYS A 46 -11.66 -5.02 5.81
CA LYS A 46 -12.98 -4.59 5.31
C LYS A 46 -12.88 -3.81 3.99
N VAL A 47 -11.92 -2.90 3.90
CA VAL A 47 -11.70 -2.08 2.69
C VAL A 47 -11.26 -2.95 1.51
N LEU A 48 -10.24 -3.81 1.65
CA LEU A 48 -9.76 -4.63 0.54
C LEU A 48 -10.80 -5.64 0.05
N ASN A 49 -11.67 -6.14 0.95
CA ASN A 49 -12.74 -7.05 0.58
C ASN A 49 -13.92 -6.34 -0.12
N THR A 50 -14.13 -5.03 0.11
CA THR A 50 -15.18 -4.25 -0.57
C THR A 50 -15.03 -4.29 -2.09
N TYR A 51 -13.80 -4.37 -2.60
CA TYR A 51 -13.49 -4.42 -4.02
C TYR A 51 -13.23 -5.84 -4.55
N ASN A 52 -13.40 -6.86 -3.71
CA ASN A 52 -13.36 -8.26 -4.08
C ASN A 52 -12.06 -8.74 -4.77
N TYR A 53 -10.91 -8.13 -4.49
CA TYR A 53 -9.65 -8.42 -5.18
C TYR A 53 -9.19 -9.88 -5.06
N LEU A 54 -9.50 -10.55 -3.95
CA LEU A 54 -9.14 -11.94 -3.70
C LEU A 54 -9.95 -12.94 -4.54
N ASN A 55 -10.98 -12.49 -5.24
CA ASN A 55 -11.74 -13.31 -6.22
C ASN A 55 -11.35 -13.00 -7.67
N LEU A 56 -10.37 -12.12 -7.90
CA LEU A 56 -9.90 -11.75 -9.23
C LEU A 56 -8.60 -12.48 -9.55
N THR A 57 -8.65 -13.41 -10.51
CA THR A 57 -7.53 -14.29 -10.88
C THR A 57 -6.23 -13.54 -11.18
N ASN A 58 -6.30 -12.37 -11.83
CA ASN A 58 -5.12 -11.55 -12.12
C ASN A 58 -4.44 -11.02 -10.86
N TYR A 59 -5.21 -10.58 -9.85
CA TYR A 59 -4.69 -10.10 -8.58
C TYR A 59 -4.12 -11.24 -7.74
N VAL A 60 -4.88 -12.33 -7.57
CA VAL A 60 -4.44 -13.50 -6.81
C VAL A 60 -3.13 -14.06 -7.38
N ASN A 61 -3.04 -14.23 -8.71
CA ASN A 61 -1.81 -14.70 -9.35
C ASN A 61 -0.64 -13.72 -9.18
N ASN A 62 -0.92 -12.40 -9.16
CA ASN A 62 0.12 -11.41 -8.89
C ASN A 62 0.65 -11.52 -7.46
N PHE A 63 -0.23 -11.64 -6.47
CA PHE A 63 0.17 -11.81 -5.08
C PHE A 63 0.94 -13.12 -4.85
N LYS A 64 0.53 -14.22 -5.51
CA LYS A 64 1.30 -15.47 -5.48
C LYS A 64 2.74 -15.31 -5.99
N ARG A 65 2.94 -14.57 -7.08
CA ARG A 65 4.30 -14.25 -7.59
C ARG A 65 5.14 -13.41 -6.62
N LEU A 66 4.49 -12.69 -5.71
CA LEU A 66 5.14 -11.94 -4.62
C LEU A 66 5.41 -12.79 -3.37
N GLY A 67 4.99 -14.06 -3.35
CA GLY A 67 5.26 -14.98 -2.24
C GLY A 67 4.13 -15.10 -1.20
N PHE A 68 2.92 -14.65 -1.53
CA PHE A 68 1.74 -14.96 -0.73
C PHE A 68 1.24 -16.38 -1.00
N THR A 69 0.84 -17.07 0.07
CA THR A 69 0.27 -18.42 0.01
C THR A 69 -1.23 -18.40 -0.28
N ASP A 70 -1.81 -19.56 -0.61
CA ASP A 70 -3.28 -19.66 -0.72
C ASP A 70 -4.00 -19.31 0.59
N ALA A 71 -3.39 -19.62 1.74
CA ALA A 71 -3.92 -19.25 3.05
C ALA A 71 -3.91 -17.71 3.26
N ASP A 72 -2.87 -17.03 2.78
CA ASP A 72 -2.78 -15.57 2.84
C ASP A 72 -3.85 -14.86 2.00
N LEU A 73 -4.29 -15.51 0.93
CA LEU A 73 -5.18 -14.95 -0.10
C LEU A 73 -6.62 -15.47 -0.01
N THR A 74 -6.91 -16.36 0.93
CA THR A 74 -8.27 -16.81 1.19
C THR A 74 -9.03 -15.67 1.88
N PRO A 75 -10.19 -15.22 1.36
CA PRO A 75 -10.97 -14.17 2.02
C PRO A 75 -11.21 -14.49 3.50
N PRO A 76 -11.00 -13.53 4.41
CA PRO A 76 -10.82 -12.11 4.12
C PRO A 76 -9.35 -11.66 3.92
N GLY A 77 -8.39 -12.58 3.76
CA GLY A 77 -6.94 -12.37 3.66
C GLY A 77 -6.19 -12.80 4.94
N SER A 78 -4.86 -12.84 4.96
CA SER A 78 -4.10 -12.91 6.22
C SER A 78 -3.68 -11.53 6.70
N ASP A 79 -3.27 -11.41 7.96
CA ASP A 79 -2.74 -10.14 8.49
C ASP A 79 -1.47 -9.73 7.73
N LYS A 80 -0.62 -10.70 7.36
CA LYS A 80 0.53 -10.50 6.47
C LYS A 80 0.12 -9.86 5.14
N PHE A 81 -1.00 -10.29 4.55
CA PHE A 81 -1.51 -9.72 3.30
C PHE A 81 -2.01 -8.29 3.48
N ILE A 82 -2.76 -8.00 4.55
CA ILE A 82 -3.24 -6.65 4.84
C ILE A 82 -2.06 -5.72 5.14
N ASP A 83 -1.12 -6.13 5.97
CA ASP A 83 0.07 -5.37 6.35
C ASP A 83 0.95 -4.98 5.16
N ALA A 84 1.03 -5.85 4.14
CA ALA A 84 1.81 -5.57 2.95
C ALA A 84 1.15 -4.54 2.00
N LEU A 85 -0.18 -4.38 2.06
CA LEU A 85 -0.96 -3.54 1.14
C LEU A 85 -1.45 -2.23 1.75
N VAL A 86 -1.46 -2.13 3.09
CA VAL A 86 -1.97 -0.98 3.83
C VAL A 86 -0.91 -0.52 4.81
N ALA A 87 -0.47 0.73 4.67
CA ALA A 87 0.31 1.42 5.67
C ALA A 87 -0.63 1.92 6.79
N TYR A 88 -0.35 1.53 8.03
CA TYR A 88 -1.06 2.00 9.22
C TYR A 88 -0.07 2.22 10.37
N GLY A 89 -0.55 2.73 11.50
CA GLY A 89 0.30 3.12 12.62
C GLY A 89 0.33 4.63 12.82
N THR A 90 1.44 5.09 13.40
CA THR A 90 1.74 6.53 13.52
C THR A 90 2.04 7.13 12.14
N SER A 91 2.07 8.46 12.06
CA SER A 91 2.47 9.16 10.84
C SER A 91 3.89 8.80 10.39
N ASP A 92 4.79 8.48 11.33
CA ASP A 92 6.15 8.01 11.04
C ASP A 92 6.16 6.59 10.48
N ASP A 93 5.36 5.67 11.04
CA ASP A 93 5.22 4.30 10.53
C ASP A 93 4.73 4.30 9.08
N ILE A 94 3.69 5.09 8.82
CA ILE A 94 3.14 5.26 7.48
C ILE A 94 4.18 5.87 6.53
N ALA A 95 4.85 6.95 6.94
CA ALA A 95 5.88 7.58 6.11
C ALA A 95 7.03 6.61 5.79
N ASN A 96 7.44 5.78 6.75
CA ASN A 96 8.46 4.76 6.57
C ASN A 96 8.04 3.71 5.54
N ARG A 97 6.79 3.24 5.59
CA ARG A 97 6.23 2.32 4.59
C ARG A 97 6.20 2.95 3.19
N LEU A 98 5.76 4.20 3.07
CA LEU A 98 5.76 4.91 1.78
C LEU A 98 7.19 5.08 1.23
N ARG A 99 8.17 5.34 2.11
CA ARG A 99 9.59 5.41 1.71
C ARG A 99 10.17 4.08 1.23
N GLU A 100 9.60 2.93 1.59
CA GLU A 100 10.02 1.63 1.02
C GLU A 100 9.84 1.61 -0.49
N HIS A 101 8.74 2.15 -1.02
CA HIS A 101 8.54 2.28 -2.47
C HIS A 101 9.64 3.13 -3.12
N LEU A 102 10.00 4.26 -2.50
CA LEU A 102 11.07 5.13 -3.04
C LEU A 102 12.42 4.42 -3.01
N ARG A 103 12.77 3.74 -1.90
CA ARG A 103 14.01 2.96 -1.77
C ARG A 103 14.09 1.80 -2.76
N THR A 104 12.95 1.23 -3.14
CA THR A 104 12.85 0.13 -4.11
C THR A 104 12.69 0.60 -5.55
N GLY A 105 12.82 1.91 -5.80
CA GLY A 105 12.95 2.48 -7.15
C GLY A 105 11.70 3.16 -7.69
N ALA A 106 10.66 3.42 -6.88
CA ALA A 106 9.62 4.37 -7.27
C ALA A 106 10.19 5.79 -7.38
N ASN A 107 9.66 6.57 -8.33
CA ASN A 107 9.93 8.00 -8.42
C ASN A 107 8.95 8.82 -7.58
N HIS A 108 7.74 8.30 -7.39
CA HIS A 108 6.66 8.95 -6.67
C HIS A 108 5.80 7.88 -5.98
N VAL A 109 5.07 8.25 -4.93
CA VAL A 109 4.11 7.35 -4.28
C VAL A 109 2.79 8.09 -4.16
N VAL A 110 1.74 7.54 -4.77
CA VAL A 110 0.39 8.09 -4.70
C VAL A 110 -0.26 7.57 -3.42
N ILE A 111 -0.67 8.49 -2.54
CA ILE A 111 -1.28 8.14 -1.25
C ILE A 111 -2.79 7.99 -1.42
N GLN A 112 -3.31 6.78 -1.15
CA GLN A 112 -4.76 6.55 -1.05
C GLN A 112 -5.16 6.52 0.42
N VAL A 113 -5.73 7.62 0.93
CA VAL A 113 -6.25 7.67 2.30
C VAL A 113 -7.54 6.85 2.39
N LEU A 114 -7.55 5.87 3.30
CA LEU A 114 -8.72 5.08 3.66
C LEU A 114 -9.52 5.77 4.78
N GLY A 115 -10.82 5.50 4.84
CA GLY A 115 -11.69 6.02 5.90
C GLY A 115 -12.64 7.16 5.48
N GLY A 116 -12.51 7.69 4.26
CA GLY A 116 -13.47 8.64 3.68
C GLY A 116 -12.94 10.07 3.49
N PRO A 117 -13.74 10.97 2.87
CA PRO A 117 -13.31 12.33 2.55
C PRO A 117 -12.91 13.18 3.76
N ASP A 118 -13.54 12.95 4.92
CA ASP A 118 -13.24 13.63 6.19
C ASP A 118 -11.85 13.27 6.73
N LYS A 119 -11.32 12.09 6.38
CA LYS A 119 -9.98 11.66 6.77
C LYS A 119 -8.89 12.15 5.84
N LEU A 120 -9.22 12.52 4.59
CA LEU A 120 -8.25 12.83 3.55
C LEU A 120 -7.29 13.96 3.95
N LEU A 121 -7.81 15.17 4.17
CA LEU A 121 -6.96 16.33 4.44
C LEU A 121 -6.21 16.24 5.78
N PRO A 122 -6.82 15.80 6.90
CA PRO A 122 -6.10 15.61 8.16
C PRO A 122 -4.94 14.63 8.02
N THR A 123 -5.16 13.48 7.39
CA THR A 123 -4.12 12.45 7.19
C THR A 123 -2.95 13.00 6.38
N LEU A 124 -3.23 13.67 5.26
CA LEU A 124 -2.18 14.25 4.43
C LEU A 124 -1.42 15.38 5.15
N ALA A 125 -2.09 16.17 5.99
CA ALA A 125 -1.46 17.22 6.78
C ALA A 125 -0.51 16.64 7.85
N GLU A 126 -0.92 15.57 8.53
CA GLU A 126 -0.08 14.88 9.52
C GLU A 126 1.13 14.21 8.87
N LEU A 127 0.98 13.62 7.68
CA LEU A 127 2.08 12.98 6.96
C LEU A 127 3.10 13.95 6.38
N ALA A 128 2.75 15.21 6.16
CA ALA A 128 3.64 16.18 5.53
C ALA A 128 4.98 16.31 6.27
N GLY A 129 4.95 16.44 7.60
CA GLY A 129 6.15 16.55 8.45
C GLY A 129 7.06 15.32 8.35
N PRO A 130 6.57 14.12 8.69
CA PRO A 130 7.32 12.88 8.57
C PRO A 130 7.81 12.59 7.17
N LEU A 131 7.13 13.04 6.11
CA LEU A 131 7.58 12.91 4.71
C LEU A 131 8.60 13.99 4.28
N GLY A 132 8.89 14.98 5.13
CA GLY A 132 9.79 16.08 4.81
C GLY A 132 9.20 17.08 3.81
N LEU A 133 7.87 17.15 3.72
CA LEU A 133 7.15 18.08 2.86
C LEU A 133 6.80 19.33 3.68
N SER A 134 7.34 20.47 3.28
CA SER A 134 6.93 21.77 3.83
C SER A 134 5.64 22.26 3.14
N ARG A 135 4.80 22.96 3.91
CA ARG A 135 3.72 23.79 3.35
C ARG A 135 4.29 25.00 2.63
#